data_AF-A0A4S8MDU8-F1
#
_entry.id   AF-A0A4S8MDU8-F1
#
_cell.length_a   1.000
_cell.length_b   1.000
_cell.length_c   1.000
_cell.angle_alpha   90.00
_cell.angle_beta   90.00
_cell.angle_gamma   90.00
#
_symmetry.space_group_name_H-M   'P 1'
#
loop_
_entity.id
_entity.type
_entity.pdbx_description
1 polymer ?
#
loop_
_entity_poly.entity_id
_entity_poly.type
_entity_poly.pdbx_seq_one_letter_code
_entity_poly.pdbx_strand_id
1 'polypeptide(L)'
;MSTAGKTSPGDIENMKQSLFVAERVLQRMINLLDNHITSNKQLTVGSRYFSRSTIGKHLRHARDYYELLIDSISSPPRILNYDVRIRNTPMETSRTAARDAVIETIRIERIEGVTRKADKSHN
;
A
#
# COMPACT_ATOMS: atom_id res chain seq x y z
N MET A 1 1.43 -2.69 -33.05
CA MET A 1 0.37 -1.69 -32.79
C MET A 1 -0.37 -2.14 -31.53
N SER A 2 -0.13 -1.49 -30.39
CA SER A 2 -0.68 -1.92 -29.10
C SER A 2 -2.08 -1.34 -28.93
N THR A 3 -3.11 -2.19 -28.95
CA THR A 3 -4.45 -1.81 -28.56
C THR A 3 -4.46 -1.61 -27.05
N ALA A 4 -4.25 -0.37 -26.60
CA ALA A 4 -4.58 0.02 -25.23
C ALA A 4 -6.09 -0.17 -25.07
N GLY A 5 -6.50 -1.33 -24.55
CA GLY A 5 -7.90 -1.63 -24.29
C GLY A 5 -8.47 -0.56 -23.38
N LYS A 6 -9.53 0.13 -23.84
CA LYS A 6 -10.25 1.11 -23.03
C LYS A 6 -10.72 0.42 -21.74
N THR A 7 -10.43 1.03 -20.60
CA THR A 7 -10.89 0.56 -19.28
C THR A 7 -12.41 0.56 -19.28
N SER A 8 -13.06 -0.58 -19.03
CA SER A 8 -14.53 -0.65 -19.00
C SER A 8 -15.08 -0.01 -17.71
N PRO A 9 -16.37 0.41 -17.67
CA PRO A 9 -16.98 0.92 -16.44
C PRO A 9 -16.89 -0.05 -15.26
N GLY A 10 -17.01 -1.36 -15.53
CA GLY A 10 -16.83 -2.40 -14.51
C GLY A 10 -15.42 -2.45 -13.95
N ASP A 11 -14.39 -2.22 -14.79
CA ASP A 11 -13.01 -2.15 -14.33
C ASP A 11 -12.77 -0.95 -13.42
N ILE A 12 -13.38 0.20 -13.72
CA ILE A 12 -13.28 1.42 -12.89
C ILE A 12 -13.89 1.17 -11.51
N GLU A 13 -15.04 0.53 -11.45
CA GLU A 13 -15.70 0.19 -10.19
C GLU A 13 -14.86 -0.79 -9.35
N ASN A 14 -14.30 -1.83 -9.99
CA ASN A 14 -13.39 -2.76 -9.33
C ASN A 14 -12.12 -2.07 -8.78
N MET A 15 -11.59 -1.06 -9.49
CA MET A 15 -10.48 -0.25 -8.99
C MET A 15 -10.86 0.58 -7.78
N LYS A 16 -12.04 1.23 -7.80
CA LYS A 16 -12.53 2.01 -6.66
C LYS A 16 -12.69 1.12 -5.42
N GLN A 17 -13.25 -0.07 -5.58
CA GLN A 17 -13.37 -1.04 -4.49
C GLN A 17 -12.00 -1.51 -3.98
N SER A 18 -11.06 -1.78 -4.87
CA SER A 18 -9.69 -2.17 -4.50
C SER A 18 -8.97 -1.07 -3.71
N LEU A 19 -9.12 0.19 -4.14
CA LEU A 19 -8.58 1.36 -3.45
C LEU A 19 -9.23 1.55 -2.07
N PHE A 20 -10.55 1.40 -1.98
CA PHE A 20 -11.27 1.47 -0.71
C PHE A 20 -10.76 0.41 0.28
N VAL A 21 -10.61 -0.84 -0.15
CA VAL A 21 -10.07 -1.92 0.69
C VAL A 21 -8.62 -1.61 1.11
N ALA A 22 -7.78 -1.13 0.18
CA ALA A 22 -6.41 -0.75 0.47
C ALA A 22 -6.34 0.33 1.57
N GLU A 23 -7.11 1.39 1.44
CA GLU A 23 -7.20 2.46 2.43
C GLU A 23 -7.60 1.91 3.82
N ARG A 24 -8.65 1.06 3.87
CA ARG A 24 -9.11 0.47 5.13
C ARG A 24 -8.05 -0.40 5.80
N VAL A 25 -7.31 -1.20 5.03
CA VAL A 25 -6.25 -2.06 5.57
C VAL A 25 -5.08 -1.22 6.09
N LEU A 26 -4.66 -0.19 5.34
CA LEU A 26 -3.60 0.73 5.77
C LEU A 26 -4.02 1.53 7.02
N GLN A 27 -5.28 1.97 7.14
CA GLN A 27 -5.81 2.59 8.36
C GLN A 27 -5.72 1.66 9.57
N ARG A 28 -5.94 0.36 9.41
CA ARG A 28 -5.76 -0.61 10.50
C ARG A 28 -4.31 -0.73 10.94
N MET A 29 -3.35 -0.57 10.02
CA MET A 29 -1.94 -0.53 10.36
C MET A 29 -1.60 0.71 11.21
N ILE A 30 -2.16 1.88 10.90
CA ILE A 30 -2.03 3.08 11.74
C ILE A 30 -2.64 2.83 13.12
N ASN A 31 -3.84 2.27 13.18
CA ASN A 31 -4.50 1.96 14.46
C ASN A 31 -3.67 1.00 15.32
N LEU A 32 -3.04 -0.02 14.72
CA LEU A 32 -2.11 -0.92 15.41
C LEU A 32 -0.91 -0.15 15.97
N LEU A 33 -0.29 0.71 15.15
CA LEU A 33 0.88 1.52 15.53
C LEU A 33 0.57 2.54 16.63
N ASP A 34 -0.62 3.14 16.61
CA ASP A 34 -1.01 4.20 17.55
C ASP A 34 -1.52 3.63 18.88
N ASN A 35 -2.27 2.52 18.86
CA ASN A 35 -3.00 2.04 20.04
C ASN A 35 -2.47 0.74 20.65
N HIS A 36 -1.65 -0.04 19.95
CA HIS A 36 -1.23 -1.37 20.42
C HIS A 36 0.29 -1.56 20.47
N ILE A 37 1.04 -0.94 19.57
CA ILE A 37 2.50 -0.90 19.65
C ILE A 37 2.88 0.31 20.49
N THR A 38 3.40 0.10 21.69
CA THR A 38 3.77 1.18 22.61
C THR A 38 5.25 1.53 22.54
N SER A 39 6.09 0.64 22.00
CA SER A 39 7.54 0.83 21.85
C SER A 39 8.09 0.30 20.53
N ASN A 40 9.11 0.98 20.00
CA ASN A 40 9.89 0.53 18.82
C ASN A 40 10.44 -0.89 18.98
N LYS A 41 10.74 -1.32 20.22
CA LYS A 41 11.24 -2.66 20.50
C LYS A 41 10.28 -3.76 20.06
N GLN A 42 8.97 -3.53 20.14
CA GLN A 42 7.97 -4.52 19.72
C GLN A 42 8.00 -4.78 18.20
N LEU A 43 8.48 -3.83 17.40
CA LEU A 43 8.55 -3.98 15.94
C LEU A 43 9.63 -5.00 15.51
N THR A 44 10.63 -5.23 16.35
CA THR A 44 11.79 -6.07 16.04
C THR A 44 11.78 -7.42 16.74
N VAL A 45 10.80 -7.68 17.62
CA VAL A 45 10.63 -8.99 18.26
C VAL A 45 10.39 -10.05 17.20
N GLY A 46 11.27 -11.05 17.17
CA GLY A 46 11.14 -12.21 16.31
C GLY A 46 9.94 -13.05 16.70
N SER A 47 9.15 -13.48 15.70
CA SER A 47 8.06 -14.42 15.93
C SER A 47 8.60 -15.77 16.40
N ARG A 48 7.93 -16.35 17.41
CA ARG A 48 8.19 -17.72 17.89
C ARG A 48 7.71 -18.80 16.91
N TYR A 49 6.80 -18.44 16.01
CA TYR A 49 6.16 -19.36 15.07
C TYR A 49 6.65 -19.19 13.64
N PHE A 50 7.13 -17.99 13.28
CA PHE A 50 7.59 -17.66 11.94
C PHE A 50 9.03 -17.17 11.99
N SER A 51 9.96 -18.05 11.62
CA SER A 51 11.40 -17.75 11.64
C SER A 51 11.71 -16.45 10.89
N ARG A 52 12.49 -15.58 11.52
CA ARG A 52 12.98 -14.29 10.94
C ARG A 52 11.90 -13.25 10.63
N SER A 53 10.64 -13.48 11.00
CA SER A 53 9.57 -12.49 10.85
C SER A 53 9.42 -11.61 12.10
N THR A 54 9.12 -10.34 11.89
CA THR A 54 8.85 -9.36 12.95
C THR A 54 7.63 -8.53 12.56
N ILE A 55 7.01 -7.83 13.52
CA ILE A 55 5.88 -6.94 13.24
C ILE A 55 6.28 -5.86 12.22
N GLY A 56 7.44 -5.23 12.39
CA GLY A 56 7.94 -4.22 11.45
C GLY A 56 8.10 -4.75 10.02
N LYS A 57 8.59 -5.99 9.85
CA LYS A 57 8.70 -6.61 8.52
C LYS A 57 7.36 -6.90 7.88
N HIS A 58 6.36 -7.31 8.67
CA HIS A 58 4.99 -7.50 8.18
C HIS A 58 4.34 -6.18 7.80
N LEU A 59 4.52 -5.13 8.59
CA LEU A 59 4.02 -3.80 8.27
C LEU A 59 4.62 -3.27 6.97
N ARG A 60 5.94 -3.37 6.78
CA ARG A 60 6.59 -3.04 5.51
C ARG A 60 6.02 -3.88 4.36
N HIS A 61 5.88 -5.18 4.55
CA HIS A 61 5.36 -6.06 3.50
C HIS A 61 3.95 -5.69 3.05
N ALA A 62 3.05 -5.40 3.99
CA ALA A 62 1.69 -4.96 3.70
C ALA A 62 1.65 -3.59 3.01
N ARG A 63 2.41 -2.61 3.51
CA ARG A 63 2.50 -1.28 2.89
C ARG A 63 3.04 -1.35 1.46
N ASP A 64 4.14 -2.08 1.23
CA ASP A 64 4.77 -2.21 -0.09
C ASP A 64 3.78 -2.80 -1.11
N TYR A 65 2.98 -3.78 -0.71
CA TYR A 65 1.98 -4.37 -1.59
C TYR A 65 0.97 -3.31 -2.08
N TYR A 66 0.43 -2.51 -1.16
CA TYR A 66 -0.56 -1.49 -1.53
C TYR A 66 0.05 -0.31 -2.27
N GLU A 67 1.29 0.07 -1.96
CA GLU A 67 2.06 1.06 -2.73
C GLU A 67 2.14 0.64 -4.20
N LEU A 68 2.58 -0.60 -4.46
CA LEU A 68 2.71 -1.14 -5.81
C LEU A 68 1.37 -1.31 -6.49
N LEU A 69 0.33 -1.69 -5.76
CA LEU A 69 -1.03 -1.79 -6.30
C LEU A 69 -1.50 -0.42 -6.78
N ILE A 70 -1.41 0.61 -5.93
CA ILE A 70 -1.79 2.00 -6.25
C ILE A 70 -1.02 2.48 -7.48
N ASP A 71 0.30 2.26 -7.52
CA ASP A 71 1.13 2.65 -8.67
C ASP A 71 0.69 1.93 -9.96
N SER A 72 0.44 0.61 -9.87
CA SER A 72 0.04 -0.19 -11.02
C SER A 72 -1.32 0.22 -11.61
N ILE A 73 -2.28 0.64 -10.80
CA ILE A 73 -3.60 1.06 -11.27
C ILE A 73 -3.65 2.54 -11.68
N SER A 74 -2.66 3.35 -11.27
CA SER A 74 -2.58 4.79 -11.58
C SER A 74 -2.30 5.12 -13.04
N SER A 75 -1.68 4.19 -13.78
CA SER A 75 -1.36 4.39 -15.20
C SER A 75 -1.12 3.06 -15.92
N PRO A 76 -1.56 2.90 -17.19
CA PRO A 76 -1.11 1.81 -18.04
C PRO A 76 0.41 1.90 -18.34
N PRO A 77 1.11 0.77 -18.52
CA PRO A 77 0.64 -0.60 -18.34
C PRO A 77 0.49 -0.97 -16.85
N ARG A 78 -0.56 -1.72 -16.52
CA ARG A 78 -0.87 -2.12 -15.13
C ARG A 78 0.02 -3.27 -14.68
N ILE A 79 1.28 -2.96 -14.36
CA ILE A 79 2.29 -3.93 -13.97
C ILE A 79 2.57 -3.81 -12.46
N LEU A 80 2.38 -4.91 -11.74
CA LEU A 80 2.84 -5.06 -10.36
C LEU A 80 4.31 -5.49 -10.36
N ASN A 81 5.23 -4.53 -10.17
CA ASN A 81 6.67 -4.81 -10.10
C ASN A 81 7.14 -4.97 -8.66
N TYR A 82 7.46 -6.19 -8.24
CA TYR A 82 7.92 -6.48 -6.88
C TYR A 82 9.42 -6.25 -6.65
N ASP A 83 10.20 -6.03 -7.71
CA ASP A 83 11.66 -5.92 -7.64
C ASP A 83 12.12 -4.54 -7.16
N VAL A 84 11.24 -3.52 -7.23
CA VAL A 84 11.53 -2.16 -6.74
C VAL A 84 11.42 -2.03 -5.22
N ARG A 85 11.01 -3.10 -4.51
CA ARG A 85 10.83 -3.07 -3.06
C ARG A 85 12.15 -2.92 -2.33
N ILE A 86 12.20 -1.98 -1.41
CA ILE A 86 13.36 -1.73 -0.56
C ILE A 86 13.19 -2.48 0.76
N ARG A 87 14.28 -3.05 1.28
CA ARG A 87 14.34 -3.74 2.58
C ARG A 87 15.16 -2.95 3.58
N ASN A 88 15.02 -3.28 4.87
CA ASN A 88 15.72 -2.61 5.96
C ASN A 88 15.35 -1.11 6.03
N THR A 89 14.09 -0.79 5.73
CA THR A 89 13.60 0.59 5.81
C THR A 89 13.39 0.99 7.26
N PRO A 90 13.44 2.30 7.60
CA PRO A 90 13.19 2.78 8.96
C PRO A 90 11.85 2.32 9.56
N MET A 91 10.85 2.03 8.72
CA MET A 91 9.55 1.47 9.11
C MET A 91 9.65 0.10 9.80
N GLU A 92 10.71 -0.68 9.56
CA GLU A 92 10.87 -1.99 10.20
C GLU A 92 11.22 -1.86 11.70
N THR A 93 11.72 -0.71 12.14
CA THR A 93 12.28 -0.53 13.49
C THR A 93 11.75 0.72 14.23
N SER A 94 11.07 1.64 13.56
CA SER A 94 10.54 2.87 14.15
C SER A 94 9.03 3.00 13.93
N ARG A 95 8.27 3.16 15.03
CA ARG A 95 6.82 3.40 14.99
C ARG A 95 6.48 4.65 14.20
N THR A 96 7.18 5.75 14.47
CA THR A 96 6.95 7.02 13.79
C THR A 96 7.22 6.88 12.30
N ALA A 97 8.35 6.29 11.91
CA ALA A 97 8.66 6.09 10.50
C ALA A 97 7.66 5.13 9.81
N ALA A 98 7.19 4.10 10.51
CA ALA A 98 6.15 3.22 10.01
C ALA A 98 4.82 3.96 9.81
N ARG A 99 4.42 4.78 10.79
CA ARG A 99 3.20 5.56 10.74
C ARG A 99 3.25 6.56 9.58
N ASP A 100 4.33 7.31 9.46
CA ASP A 100 4.52 8.30 8.40
C ASP A 100 4.53 7.64 7.03
N ALA A 101 5.21 6.50 6.88
CA ALA A 101 5.21 5.72 5.65
C ALA A 101 3.80 5.25 5.23
N VAL A 102 2.98 4.81 6.17
CA VAL A 102 1.60 4.38 5.87
C VAL A 102 0.71 5.57 5.54
N ILE A 103 0.83 6.69 6.27
CA ILE A 103 0.10 7.92 5.97
C ILE A 103 0.44 8.43 4.57
N GLU A 104 1.72 8.40 4.20
CA GLU A 104 2.17 8.80 2.85
C GLU A 104 1.52 7.93 1.77
N THR A 105 1.45 6.61 1.98
CA THR A 105 0.76 5.70 1.04
C THR A 105 -0.75 6.00 0.96
N ILE A 106 -1.40 6.33 2.07
CA ILE A 106 -2.85 6.64 2.11
C ILE A 106 -3.18 7.97 1.43
N ARG A 107 -2.22 8.91 1.34
CA ARG A 107 -2.50 10.29 0.92
C ARG A 107 -3.49 10.37 -0.23
N ILE A 108 -4.57 11.11 0.04
CA ILE A 108 -5.79 11.22 -0.78
C ILE A 108 -5.48 11.58 -2.24
N GLU A 109 -4.43 12.36 -2.49
CA GLU A 109 -4.00 12.74 -3.84
C GLU A 109 -3.66 11.53 -4.74
N ARG A 110 -3.16 10.42 -4.17
CA ARG A 110 -2.92 9.17 -4.90
C ARG A 110 -4.23 8.46 -5.24
N ILE A 111 -5.17 8.40 -4.31
CA ILE A 111 -6.46 7.70 -4.48
C ILE A 111 -7.39 8.49 -5.42
N GLU A 112 -7.52 9.81 -5.22
CA GLU A 112 -8.31 10.69 -6.07
C GLU A 112 -7.66 10.98 -7.43
N GLY A 113 -6.34 10.85 -7.53
CA GLY A 113 -5.62 10.95 -8.80
C GLY A 113 -5.93 9.78 -9.72
N VAL A 114 -6.05 8.57 -9.17
CA VAL A 114 -6.42 7.35 -9.92
C VAL A 114 -7.84 7.46 -10.46
N THR A 115 -8.80 7.85 -9.63
CA THR A 115 -10.21 7.94 -10.06
C THR A 115 -10.41 8.99 -11.15
N ARG A 116 -9.80 10.18 -11.03
CA ARG A 116 -9.86 11.23 -12.06
C ARG A 116 -9.19 10.83 -13.38
N LYS A 117 -8.09 10.08 -13.35
CA LYS A 117 -7.41 9.59 -14.57
C LYS A 117 -8.20 8.48 -15.26
N ALA A 118 -8.84 7.60 -14.48
CA ALA A 118 -9.70 6.55 -15.00
C ALA A 118 -10.90 7.14 -15.77
N ASP A 119 -11.56 8.15 -15.19
CA ASP A 119 -12.71 8.85 -15.79
C ASP A 119 -12.33 9.59 -17.08
N LYS A 120 -11.13 10.20 -17.14
CA LYS A 120 -10.63 10.90 -18.35
C LYS A 120 -10.22 9.96 -19.49
N SER A 121 -9.90 8.69 -19.21
CA SER A 121 -9.58 7.71 -20.26
C SER A 121 -10.82 7.20 -21.02
N HIS A 122 -12.01 7.60 -20.57
CA HIS A 122 -13.30 7.18 -21.11
C HIS A 122 -13.92 8.18 -22.10
N ASN A 123 -13.40 9.41 -22.18
CA ASN A 123 -13.83 10.47 -23.11
C ASN A 123 -12.82 10.65 -24.24
#